data_AF-A0A076H5M3-F1
#
_entry.id   AF-A0A076H5M3-F1
#
_cell.length_a   1.000
_cell.length_b   1.000
_cell.length_c   1.000
_cell.angle_alpha   90.00
_cell.angle_beta   90.00
_cell.angle_gamma   90.00
#
_symmetry.space_group_name_H-M   'P 1'
#
loop_
_entity.id
_entity.type
_entity.pdbx_description
1 polymer ?
#
loop_
_entity_poly.entity_id
_entity_poly.type
_entity_poly.pdbx_seq_one_letter_code
_entity_poly.pdbx_strand_id
1 'polypeptide(L)'
;MDHLLDPNAALVPGERFGGHQVRQHMGRWDQHVRSWANQTQLPVLIMRYEDMLANGLETFTKAASFLGLPTDSKLIQQALDNTSIDRLKKLEEDVDGFAEKPAGCERFFRSGRTGEGSEKLTIEQRQRLANGLYGVMKRFQYEGPELD
;
A
#
# COMPACT_ATOMS: atom_id res chain seq x y z
N MET A 1 -8.18 -2.49 -12.61
CA MET A 1 -9.27 -1.98 -11.75
C MET A 1 -10.17 -3.11 -11.29
N ASP A 2 -10.67 -3.96 -12.20
CA ASP A 2 -11.62 -5.02 -11.86
C ASP A 2 -11.14 -5.98 -10.76
N HIS A 3 -9.84 -6.26 -10.68
CA HIS A 3 -9.27 -7.09 -9.61
C HIS A 3 -9.52 -6.55 -8.19
N LEU A 4 -9.67 -5.24 -7.99
CA LEU A 4 -9.96 -4.68 -6.66
C LEU A 4 -11.38 -5.04 -6.18
N LEU A 5 -12.29 -5.30 -7.12
CA LEU A 5 -13.69 -5.67 -6.88
C LEU A 5 -13.96 -7.17 -7.10
N ASP A 6 -12.93 -7.93 -7.50
CA ASP A 6 -13.04 -9.36 -7.79
C ASP A 6 -12.79 -10.21 -6.53
N PRO A 7 -13.79 -10.96 -6.03
CA PRO A 7 -13.62 -11.85 -4.89
C PRO A 7 -12.68 -13.01 -5.15
N ASN A 8 -12.33 -13.29 -6.41
CA ASN A 8 -11.42 -14.37 -6.79
C ASN A 8 -10.03 -13.88 -7.21
N ALA A 9 -9.75 -12.57 -7.05
CA ALA A 9 -8.45 -12.01 -7.38
C ALA A 9 -7.33 -12.79 -6.68
N ALA A 10 -6.27 -13.09 -7.44
CA ALA A 10 -5.14 -13.87 -6.95
C ALA A 10 -3.84 -13.36 -7.58
N LEU A 11 -2.78 -13.37 -6.78
CA LEU A 11 -1.42 -13.31 -7.31
C LEU A 11 -1.05 -14.72 -7.77
N VAL A 12 -0.39 -14.83 -8.93
CA VAL A 12 -0.11 -16.12 -9.58
C VAL A 12 -1.42 -16.90 -9.86
N PRO A 13 -2.26 -16.43 -10.79
CA PRO A 13 -3.58 -17.03 -11.00
C PRO A 13 -3.54 -18.43 -11.65
N GLY A 14 -2.39 -18.87 -12.16
CA GLY A 14 -2.22 -20.20 -12.75
C GLY A 14 -0.76 -20.65 -12.84
N GLU A 15 -0.55 -21.94 -13.11
CA GLU A 15 0.75 -22.64 -13.06
C GLU A 15 1.83 -22.08 -14.01
N ARG A 16 1.42 -21.31 -15.03
CA ARG A 16 2.34 -20.71 -16.00
C ARG A 16 2.92 -19.35 -15.57
N PHE A 17 2.41 -18.77 -14.49
CA PHE A 17 2.71 -17.39 -14.10
C PHE A 17 3.11 -17.33 -12.62
N GLY A 18 4.38 -17.61 -12.28
CA GLY A 18 4.80 -17.51 -10.88
C GLY A 18 6.16 -18.10 -10.52
N GLY A 19 6.84 -18.81 -11.43
CA GLY A 19 8.10 -19.48 -11.10
C GLY A 19 7.90 -20.45 -9.94
N HIS A 20 8.56 -20.18 -8.80
CA HIS A 20 8.42 -20.97 -7.56
C HIS A 20 7.29 -20.51 -6.62
N GLN A 21 6.55 -19.46 -6.98
CA GLN A 21 5.46 -18.95 -6.16
C GLN A 21 4.18 -19.78 -6.39
N VAL A 22 3.54 -20.18 -5.28
CA VAL A 22 2.21 -20.79 -5.30
C VAL A 22 1.13 -19.73 -5.46
N ARG A 23 -0.05 -20.12 -5.98
CA ARG A 23 -1.21 -19.22 -6.09
C ARG A 23 -1.56 -18.63 -4.74
N GLN A 24 -1.68 -17.30 -4.67
CA GLN A 24 -2.06 -16.57 -3.45
C GLN A 24 -3.40 -15.90 -3.66
N HIS A 25 -4.40 -16.32 -2.90
CA HIS A 25 -5.72 -15.70 -2.93
C HIS A 25 -5.67 -14.34 -2.25
N MET A 26 -6.02 -13.29 -3.00
CA MET A 26 -6.07 -11.90 -2.51
C MET A 26 -7.51 -11.45 -2.23
N GLY A 27 -8.45 -11.91 -3.06
CA GLY A 27 -9.85 -11.50 -2.99
C GLY A 27 -10.05 -10.00 -3.25
N ARG A 28 -11.22 -9.48 -2.85
CA ARG A 28 -11.50 -8.05 -2.98
C ARG A 28 -10.62 -7.24 -2.04
N TRP A 29 -10.30 -6.02 -2.43
CA TRP A 29 -9.52 -5.11 -1.60
C TRP A 29 -10.15 -4.88 -0.22
N ASP A 30 -11.48 -4.66 -0.16
CA ASP A 30 -12.17 -4.44 1.12
C ASP A 30 -12.20 -5.70 2.00
N GLN A 31 -12.24 -6.89 1.39
CA GLN A 31 -12.14 -8.15 2.13
C GLN A 31 -10.75 -8.33 2.74
N HIS A 32 -9.69 -8.06 1.97
CA HIS A 32 -8.31 -8.11 2.43
C HIS A 32 -8.06 -7.11 3.58
N VAL A 33 -8.54 -5.86 3.46
CA VAL A 33 -8.40 -4.87 4.54
C VAL A 33 -9.16 -5.31 5.80
N ARG A 34 -10.39 -5.80 5.66
CA ARG A 34 -11.19 -6.26 6.81
C ARG A 34 -10.59 -7.48 7.49
N SER A 35 -9.98 -8.41 6.77
CA SER A 35 -9.38 -9.62 7.38
C SER A 35 -8.28 -9.23 8.36
N TRP A 36 -7.44 -8.26 8.02
CA TRP A 36 -6.42 -7.71 8.92
C TRP A 36 -6.98 -6.79 10.01
N ALA A 37 -7.94 -5.94 9.67
CA ALA A 37 -8.47 -4.95 10.61
C ALA A 37 -9.47 -5.49 11.64
N ASN A 38 -10.02 -6.69 11.43
CA ASN A 38 -11.01 -7.30 12.32
C ASN A 38 -10.48 -8.52 13.07
N GLN A 39 -9.34 -9.09 12.67
CA GLN A 39 -8.77 -10.20 13.41
C GLN A 39 -8.33 -9.74 14.81
N THR A 40 -8.35 -10.66 15.77
CA THR A 40 -7.95 -10.42 17.17
C THR A 40 -6.91 -11.43 17.65
N GLN A 41 -6.37 -12.25 16.74
CA GLN A 41 -5.42 -13.31 17.07
C GLN A 41 -4.03 -12.75 17.35
N LEU A 42 -3.70 -11.62 16.73
CA LEU A 42 -2.41 -10.95 16.87
C LEU A 42 -2.61 -9.44 17.03
N PRO A 43 -1.73 -8.74 17.78
CA PRO A 43 -1.69 -7.29 17.77
C PRO A 43 -1.40 -6.78 16.36
N VAL A 44 -2.19 -5.81 15.90
CA VAL A 44 -2.00 -5.19 14.59
C VAL A 44 -2.06 -3.67 14.74
N LEU A 45 -1.04 -2.99 14.20
CA LEU A 45 -1.04 -1.55 14.01
C LEU A 45 -1.49 -1.25 12.58
N ILE A 46 -2.69 -0.69 12.43
CA ILE A 46 -3.17 -0.22 11.13
C ILE A 46 -2.60 1.16 10.86
N MET A 47 -1.96 1.33 9.71
CA MET A 47 -1.44 2.61 9.22
C MET A 47 -1.91 2.85 7.79
N ARG A 48 -2.25 4.10 7.49
CA ARG A 48 -2.56 4.55 6.13
C ARG A 48 -1.30 5.08 5.47
N TYR A 49 -1.14 4.78 4.20
CA TYR A 49 -0.02 5.28 3.41
C TYR A 49 -0.03 6.81 3.31
N GLU A 50 -1.22 7.39 3.18
CA GLU A 50 -1.46 8.83 3.14
C GLU A 50 -0.96 9.52 4.42
N ASP A 51 -1.21 8.90 5.58
CA ASP A 51 -0.79 9.45 6.87
C ASP A 51 0.74 9.33 7.03
N MET A 52 1.36 8.28 6.47
CA MET A 52 2.81 8.14 6.46
C MET A 52 3.50 9.24 5.65
N LEU A 53 2.85 9.72 4.59
CA LEU A 53 3.35 10.83 3.79
C LEU A 53 3.07 12.19 4.45
N ALA A 54 1.87 12.39 4.99
CA ALA A 54 1.47 13.66 5.59
C ALA A 54 2.12 13.89 6.97
N ASN A 55 2.22 12.84 7.78
CA ASN A 55 2.63 12.89 9.19
C ASN A 55 3.72 11.87 9.51
N GLY A 56 4.74 11.77 8.64
CA GLY A 56 5.78 10.72 8.69
C GLY A 56 6.42 10.53 10.07
N LEU A 57 6.80 11.63 10.75
CA LEU A 57 7.38 11.58 12.10
C LEU A 57 6.46 10.90 13.11
N GLU A 58 5.18 11.27 13.12
CA GLU A 58 4.19 10.71 14.03
C GLU A 58 3.92 9.23 13.72
N THR A 59 3.67 8.91 12.44
CA THR A 59 3.36 7.53 12.04
C THR A 59 4.53 6.58 12.25
N PHE A 60 5.75 7.02 11.95
CA PHE A 60 6.94 6.18 12.12
C PHE A 60 7.26 5.98 13.61
N THR A 61 7.08 7.01 14.43
CA THR A 61 7.21 6.89 15.90
C THR A 61 6.19 5.90 16.47
N LYS A 62 4.92 5.94 16.01
CA LYS A 62 3.90 4.96 16.39
C LYS A 62 4.31 3.54 16.00
N ALA A 63 4.85 3.35 14.79
CA ALA A 63 5.36 2.05 14.33
C ALA A 63 6.53 1.54 15.19
N ALA A 64 7.52 2.39 15.44
CA ALA A 64 8.67 2.05 16.29
C ALA A 64 8.23 1.68 17.70
N SER A 65 7.33 2.47 18.31
CA SER A 65 6.77 2.18 19.63
C SER A 65 6.00 0.86 19.65
N PHE A 66 5.20 0.57 18.63
CA PHE A 66 4.44 -0.67 18.53
C PHE A 66 5.36 -1.91 18.44
N LEU A 67 6.50 -1.76 17.77
CA LEU A 67 7.53 -2.80 17.65
C LEU A 67 8.47 -2.89 18.87
N GLY A 68 8.31 -2.01 19.87
CA GLY A 68 9.21 -1.95 21.03
C GLY A 68 10.62 -1.43 20.69
N LEU A 69 10.76 -0.64 19.63
CA LEU A 69 12.02 -0.05 19.19
C LEU A 69 12.24 1.33 19.83
N PRO A 70 13.49 1.84 19.88
CA PRO A 70 13.77 3.20 20.36
C PRO A 70 13.02 4.27 19.55
N THR A 71 12.45 5.24 20.27
CA THR A 71 11.66 6.36 19.70
C THR A 71 12.35 7.71 19.85
N ASP A 72 13.68 7.72 20.00
CA ASP A 72 14.47 8.96 20.02
C ASP A 72 14.26 9.74 18.72
N SER A 73 13.97 11.03 18.84
CA SER A 73 13.58 11.86 17.69
C SER A 73 14.66 11.94 16.62
N LYS A 74 15.95 11.91 16.99
CA LYS A 74 17.06 11.94 16.03
C LYS A 74 17.15 10.62 15.27
N LEU A 75 16.96 9.49 15.95
CA LEU A 75 16.92 8.17 15.29
C LEU A 75 15.73 8.05 14.34
N ILE A 76 14.54 8.51 14.75
CA ILE A 76 13.37 8.49 13.88
C ILE A 76 13.58 9.38 12.65
N GLN A 77 14.13 10.58 12.83
CA GLN A 77 14.43 11.47 11.69
C GLN A 77 15.43 10.82 10.73
N GLN A 78 16.50 10.22 11.26
CA GLN A 78 17.47 9.51 10.43
C GLN A 78 16.84 8.33 9.68
N ALA A 79 15.92 7.59 10.32
CA ALA A 79 15.20 6.50 9.68
C ALA A 79 14.32 7.02 8.54
N LEU A 80 13.58 8.11 8.76
CA LEU A 80 12.75 8.75 7.72
C LEU A 80 13.59 9.20 6.53
N ASP A 81 14.71 9.87 6.76
CA ASP A 81 15.61 10.33 5.71
C ASP A 81 16.14 9.13 4.89
N ASN A 82 16.47 8.04 5.57
CA ASN A 82 16.95 6.79 4.97
C ASN A 82 15.88 6.04 4.16
N THR A 83 14.61 6.21 4.52
CA THR A 83 13.46 5.56 3.86
C THR A 83 12.69 6.48 2.92
N SER A 84 13.23 7.68 2.62
CA SER A 84 12.60 8.60 1.67
C SER A 84 12.54 7.99 0.26
N ILE A 85 11.45 8.26 -0.46
CA ILE A 85 11.24 7.71 -1.81
C ILE A 85 12.39 8.07 -2.76
N ASP A 86 12.89 9.30 -2.69
CA ASP A 86 13.99 9.75 -3.55
C ASP A 86 15.28 9.00 -3.26
N ARG A 87 15.57 8.72 -1.98
CA ARG A 87 16.73 7.91 -1.61
C ARG A 87 16.56 6.45 -2.04
N LEU A 88 15.37 5.87 -1.88
CA LEU A 88 15.10 4.50 -2.31
C LEU A 88 15.20 4.35 -3.83
N LYS A 89 14.72 5.33 -4.61
CA LYS A 89 14.91 5.39 -6.07
C LYS A 89 16.37 5.45 -6.46
N LYS A 90 17.15 6.30 -5.79
CA LYS A 90 18.58 6.41 -6.04
C LYS A 90 19.30 5.10 -5.74
N LEU A 91 18.98 4.45 -4.61
CA LEU A 91 19.55 3.15 -4.28
C LEU A 91 19.17 2.08 -5.32
N GLU A 92 17.93 2.06 -5.79
CA GLU A 92 17.51 1.17 -6.88
C GLU A 92 18.34 1.39 -8.16
N GLU A 93 18.62 2.64 -8.53
CA GLU A 93 19.48 2.96 -9.67
C GLU A 93 20.94 2.55 -9.44
N ASP A 94 21.47 2.78 -8.24
CA ASP A 94 22.86 2.50 -7.88
C ASP A 94 23.19 1.00 -7.84
N VAL A 95 22.19 0.12 -7.60
CA VAL A 95 22.36 -1.34 -7.53
C VAL A 95 21.77 -2.10 -8.72
N ASP A 96 21.56 -1.41 -9.85
CA ASP A 96 21.02 -1.96 -11.10
C ASP A 96 19.63 -2.61 -10.96
N GLY A 97 18.80 -2.05 -10.09
CA GLY A 97 17.39 -2.40 -9.91
C GLY A 97 17.07 -3.09 -8.59
N PHE A 98 15.79 -3.46 -8.44
CA PHE A 98 15.29 -4.18 -7.28
C PHE A 98 14.97 -5.64 -7.67
N ALA A 99 15.48 -6.61 -6.90
CA ALA A 99 15.32 -8.03 -7.22
C ALA A 99 13.85 -8.48 -7.31
N GLU A 100 12.96 -7.84 -6.54
CA GLU A 100 11.53 -8.13 -6.54
C GLU A 100 10.74 -7.30 -7.57
N LYS A 101 11.42 -6.56 -8.45
CA LYS A 101 10.77 -5.75 -9.49
C LYS A 101 10.00 -6.65 -10.47
N PRO A 102 8.68 -6.45 -10.66
CA PRO A 102 7.92 -7.22 -11.62
C PRO A 102 8.45 -7.08 -13.05
N ALA A 103 8.34 -8.16 -13.83
CA ALA A 103 8.68 -8.14 -15.26
C ALA A 103 7.80 -7.09 -15.98
N GLY A 104 8.43 -6.27 -16.83
CA GLY A 104 7.75 -5.20 -17.58
C GLY A 104 7.57 -3.87 -16.85
N CYS A 105 8.02 -3.75 -15.59
CA CYS A 105 8.13 -2.45 -14.92
C CYS A 105 9.53 -1.87 -15.10
N GLU A 106 9.64 -0.58 -15.47
CA GLU A 106 10.93 0.12 -15.58
C GLU A 106 11.59 0.30 -14.21
N ARG A 107 10.80 0.62 -13.18
CA ARG A 107 11.25 0.87 -11.80
C ARG A 107 10.27 0.27 -10.80
N PHE A 108 10.78 -0.15 -9.65
CA PHE A 108 9.98 -0.58 -8.50
C PHE A 108 9.47 0.64 -7.73
N PHE A 109 10.33 1.61 -7.40
CA PHE A 109 9.94 2.84 -6.73
C PHE A 109 9.48 3.89 -7.75
N ARG A 110 8.19 3.91 -8.09
CA ARG A 110 7.66 4.74 -9.17
C ARG A 110 7.44 6.22 -8.83
N SER A 111 6.35 6.56 -8.16
CA SER A 111 6.01 7.96 -7.81
C SER A 111 6.12 8.23 -6.32
N GLY A 112 5.62 7.32 -5.48
CA GLY A 112 5.62 7.49 -4.02
C GLY A 112 4.73 8.64 -3.55
N ARG A 113 3.73 9.02 -4.36
CA ARG A 113 2.77 10.10 -4.07
C ARG A 113 1.36 9.56 -3.95
N THR A 114 0.50 10.30 -3.26
CA THR A 114 -0.95 10.06 -3.20
C THR A 114 -1.67 10.75 -4.36
N GLY A 115 -2.96 10.46 -4.55
CA GLY A 115 -3.80 11.14 -5.55
C GLY A 115 -3.66 10.64 -6.98
N GLU A 116 -2.59 9.94 -7.35
CA GLU A 116 -2.41 9.49 -8.75
C GLU A 116 -3.50 8.52 -9.25
N GLY A 117 -4.17 7.82 -8.33
CA GLY A 117 -5.34 7.02 -8.67
C GLY A 117 -6.48 7.86 -9.25
N SER A 118 -6.72 9.08 -8.74
CA SER A 118 -7.77 9.95 -9.28
C SER A 118 -7.40 10.46 -10.67
N GLU A 119 -6.12 10.74 -10.93
CA GLU A 119 -5.63 11.18 -12.24
C GLU A 119 -5.77 10.10 -13.33
N LYS A 120 -5.57 8.82 -12.96
CA LYS A 120 -5.55 7.70 -13.92
C LYS A 120 -6.88 6.99 -14.12
N LEU A 121 -7.77 7.06 -13.15
CA LEU A 121 -9.06 6.39 -13.21
C LEU A 121 -10.13 7.31 -13.81
N THR A 122 -10.96 6.76 -14.69
CA THR A 122 -12.12 7.48 -15.21
C THR A 122 -13.13 7.74 -14.10
N ILE A 123 -13.99 8.75 -14.26
CA ILE A 123 -15.06 9.07 -13.29
C ILE A 123 -15.91 7.82 -12.98
N GLU A 124 -16.33 7.08 -14.01
CA GLU A 124 -17.12 5.85 -13.86
C GLU A 124 -16.38 4.77 -13.06
N GLN A 125 -15.08 4.58 -13.30
CA GLN A 125 -14.26 3.64 -12.53
C GLN A 125 -14.17 4.05 -11.07
N ARG A 126 -13.96 5.34 -10.79
CA ARG A 126 -13.90 5.85 -9.42
C ARG A 126 -15.23 5.65 -8.71
N GLN A 127 -16.35 5.96 -9.36
CA GLN A 127 -17.69 5.74 -8.82
C GLN A 127 -17.96 4.27 -8.49
N ARG A 128 -17.60 3.36 -9.40
CA ARG A 128 -17.76 1.91 -9.19
C ARG A 128 -16.93 1.41 -8.00
N LEU A 129 -15.70 1.89 -7.83
CA LEU A 129 -14.88 1.56 -6.66
C LEU A 129 -15.46 2.14 -5.37
N ALA A 130 -15.85 3.42 -5.39
CA ALA A 130 -16.43 4.10 -4.24
C ALA A 130 -17.68 3.41 -3.72
N ASN A 131 -18.58 3.04 -4.64
CA ASN A 131 -19.81 2.31 -4.31
C ASN A 131 -19.49 0.88 -3.85
N GLY A 132 -18.59 0.17 -4.56
CA GLY A 132 -18.25 -1.21 -4.27
C GLY A 132 -17.52 -1.40 -2.94
N LEU A 133 -16.71 -0.41 -2.52
CA LEU A 133 -15.78 -0.50 -1.38
C LEU A 133 -16.15 0.47 -0.23
N TYR A 134 -17.30 1.15 -0.33
CA TYR A 134 -17.75 2.22 0.56
C TYR A 134 -17.52 1.96 2.05
N GLY A 135 -17.88 0.78 2.54
CA GLY A 135 -17.80 0.46 3.96
C GLY A 135 -16.38 0.52 4.53
N VAL A 136 -15.37 0.07 3.77
CA VAL A 136 -13.95 0.16 4.20
C VAL A 136 -13.41 1.56 3.96
N MET A 137 -13.74 2.17 2.83
CA MET A 137 -13.31 3.54 2.53
C MET A 137 -13.77 4.52 3.61
N LYS A 138 -15.05 4.46 4.00
CA LYS A 138 -15.60 5.25 5.09
C LYS A 138 -14.92 4.97 6.42
N ARG A 139 -14.73 3.68 6.77
CA ARG A 139 -14.11 3.28 8.04
C ARG A 139 -12.71 3.87 8.21
N PHE A 140 -11.93 3.91 7.13
CA PHE A 140 -10.56 4.42 7.15
C PHE A 140 -10.43 5.83 6.57
N GLN A 141 -11.54 6.57 6.43
CA GLN A 141 -11.55 7.96 5.95
C GLN A 141 -10.80 8.15 4.63
N TYR A 142 -10.89 7.16 3.74
CA TYR A 142 -10.49 7.36 2.36
C TYR A 142 -11.54 8.27 1.72
N GLU A 143 -11.09 9.40 1.21
CA GLU A 143 -11.90 10.25 0.34
C GLU A 143 -12.30 9.37 -0.86
N GLY A 144 -13.60 9.06 -0.95
CA GLY A 144 -14.16 8.63 -2.22
C GLY A 144 -13.92 9.73 -3.26
N PRO A 145 -14.04 9.45 -4.58
CA PRO A 145 -14.15 10.54 -5.53
C PRO A 145 -15.22 11.49 -5.02
N GLU A 146 -14.83 12.73 -4.71
CA GLU A 146 -15.80 13.79 -4.53
C GLU A 146 -16.66 13.79 -5.79
N LEU A 147 -17.95 13.54 -5.59
CA LEU A 147 -18.96 13.60 -6.63
C LEU A 147 -19.35 15.07 -6.79
N ASP A 148 -18.40 15.88 -7.24
CA ASP A 148 -18.72 17.18 -7.82
C ASP A 148 -19.16 16.98 -9.28
#